data_AF-B8AJ07-F1
#
_entry.id   AF-B8AJ07-F1
#
_cell.length_a   1.000
_cell.length_b   1.000
_cell.length_c   1.000
_cell.angle_alpha   90.00
_cell.angle_beta   90.00
_cell.angle_gamma   90.00
#
_symmetry.space_group_name_H-M   'P 1'
#
loop_
_entity.id
_entity.type
_entity.pdbx_description
1 polymer ?
#
loop_
_entity_poly.entity_id
_entity_poly.type
_entity_poly.pdbx_seq_one_letter_code
_entity_poly.pdbx_strand_id
1 'polypeptide(L)'
;MSLRNSRNRAGLKMPHRTGSKPFKEIIYNMGGKENRPPTLDELFFETRKKGDTLVDVESSRMHAELVDVVSSDPNLSNVEVMDKCYNGNKRRDHLIGFGGGVKARDVRGPALSKAELHARLRATERENKMLREENSQVVESVNQMQNEWAEMRRDYYANCENRSDTGSQRRHERIHSERDDYDANEDGTC
;
A
#
# COMPACT_ATOMS: atom_id res chain seq x y z
N MET A 1 8.36 -24.92 53.20
CA MET A 1 8.66 -24.32 51.87
C MET A 1 10.14 -24.54 51.56
N SER A 2 10.53 -24.87 50.31
CA SER A 2 11.94 -25.19 49.99
C SER A 2 12.85 -23.95 49.94
N LEU A 3 14.13 -24.11 50.30
CA LEU A 3 15.14 -23.04 50.26
C LEU A 3 15.30 -22.40 48.88
N ARG A 4 15.14 -23.19 47.81
CA ARG A 4 15.16 -22.69 46.43
C ARG A 4 13.99 -21.73 46.18
N ASN A 5 12.81 -22.04 46.69
CA ASN A 5 11.62 -21.22 46.47
C ASN A 5 11.70 -19.90 47.26
N SER A 6 12.33 -19.88 48.44
CA SER A 6 12.53 -18.63 49.20
C SER A 6 13.56 -17.72 48.54
N ARG A 7 14.68 -18.25 48.02
CA ARG A 7 15.69 -17.46 47.28
C ARG A 7 15.11 -16.86 46.00
N ASN A 8 14.33 -17.62 45.25
CA ASN A 8 13.65 -17.11 44.05
C ASN A 8 12.63 -16.01 44.39
N ARG A 9 11.96 -16.09 45.56
CA ARG A 9 11.06 -15.04 46.05
C ARG A 9 11.77 -13.82 46.59
N ALA A 10 12.93 -13.98 47.22
CA ALA A 10 13.69 -12.89 47.80
C ALA A 10 14.25 -11.92 46.73
N GLY A 11 14.55 -12.42 45.53
CA GLY A 11 14.97 -11.61 44.38
C GLY A 11 13.81 -10.99 43.58
N LEU A 12 12.56 -11.38 43.85
CA LEU A 12 11.39 -10.78 43.21
C LEU A 12 11.10 -9.43 43.89
N LYS A 13 11.58 -8.33 43.29
CA LYS A 13 11.04 -7.01 43.57
C LYS A 13 9.56 -7.08 43.20
N MET A 14 8.68 -7.02 44.21
CA MET A 14 7.23 -7.01 44.00
C MET A 14 6.93 -5.97 42.92
N PRO A 15 6.39 -6.35 41.75
CA PRO A 15 5.94 -5.39 40.76
C PRO A 15 5.05 -4.42 41.51
N HIS A 16 5.38 -3.13 41.46
CA HIS A 16 4.73 -2.13 42.30
C HIS A 16 3.21 -2.28 42.16
N ARG A 17 2.56 -2.81 43.21
CA ARG A 17 1.11 -2.83 43.37
C ARG A 17 0.66 -1.39 43.67
N THR A 18 0.84 -0.50 42.73
CA THR A 18 0.08 0.75 42.73
C THR A 18 -1.19 0.40 41.97
N GLY A 19 -2.33 0.42 42.67
CA GLY A 19 -3.57 -0.22 42.25
C GLY A 19 -3.91 0.06 40.78
N SER A 20 -3.88 -0.98 39.96
CA SER A 20 -4.28 -0.89 38.56
C SER A 20 -5.78 -0.63 38.53
N LYS A 21 -6.19 0.64 38.37
CA LYS A 21 -7.52 0.92 37.85
C LYS A 21 -7.64 0.14 36.53
N PRO A 22 -8.66 -0.70 36.36
CA PRO A 22 -8.80 -1.49 35.14
C PRO A 22 -8.94 -0.54 33.95
N PHE A 23 -8.37 -0.92 32.80
CA PHE A 23 -8.44 -0.15 31.54
C PHE A 23 -9.85 0.36 31.24
N LYS A 24 -10.87 -0.48 31.49
CA LYS A 24 -12.27 -0.12 31.29
C LYS A 24 -12.73 1.07 32.13
N GLU A 25 -12.28 1.15 33.38
CA GLU A 25 -12.62 2.26 34.28
C GLU A 25 -11.92 3.56 33.85
N ILE A 26 -10.65 3.48 33.43
CA ILE A 26 -9.91 4.64 32.94
C ILE A 26 -10.52 5.17 31.63
N ILE A 27 -10.81 4.27 30.68
CA ILE A 27 -11.50 4.64 29.43
C ILE A 27 -12.83 5.32 29.73
N TYR A 28 -13.61 4.78 30.67
CA TYR A 28 -14.89 5.37 31.05
C TYR A 28 -14.74 6.79 31.62
N ASN A 29 -13.79 6.97 32.54
CA ASN A 29 -13.53 8.26 33.19
C ASN A 29 -12.96 9.32 32.24
N MET A 30 -12.15 8.90 31.26
CA MET A 30 -11.46 9.76 30.28
C MET A 30 -12.31 10.13 29.05
N GLY A 31 -13.64 9.97 29.11
CA GLY A 31 -14.52 10.37 27.99
C GLY A 31 -15.04 9.22 27.14
N GLY A 32 -14.75 7.96 27.49
CA GLY A 32 -15.35 6.80 26.83
C GLY A 32 -16.89 6.79 26.90
N LYS A 33 -17.49 7.38 27.95
CA LYS A 33 -18.95 7.59 28.05
C LYS A 33 -19.51 8.53 26.97
N GLU A 34 -18.68 9.43 26.45
CA GLU A 34 -19.01 10.45 25.44
C GLU A 34 -18.58 10.02 24.03
N ASN A 35 -18.25 8.74 23.83
CA ASN A 35 -17.67 8.19 22.59
C ASN A 35 -16.36 8.89 22.18
N ARG A 36 -15.62 9.42 23.15
CA ARG A 36 -14.28 10.01 22.98
C ARG A 36 -13.31 9.24 23.86
N PRO A 37 -12.96 7.98 23.50
CA PRO A 37 -12.02 7.20 24.28
C PRO A 37 -10.63 7.88 24.26
N PRO A 38 -9.87 7.80 25.35
CA PRO A 38 -8.50 8.30 25.41
C PRO A 38 -7.60 7.58 24.40
N THR A 39 -6.53 8.25 23.99
CA THR A 39 -5.49 7.64 23.15
C THR A 39 -4.71 6.59 23.96
N LEU A 40 -3.98 5.73 23.25
CA LEU A 40 -3.24 4.64 23.88
C LEU A 40 -2.11 5.14 24.81
N ASP A 41 -1.43 6.22 24.45
CA ASP A 41 -0.37 6.84 25.26
C ASP A 41 -0.94 7.39 26.57
N GLU A 42 -2.05 8.13 26.52
CA GLU A 42 -2.78 8.62 27.69
C GLU A 42 -3.22 7.47 28.60
N LEU A 43 -3.80 6.42 28.00
CA LEU A 43 -4.26 5.23 28.71
C LEU A 43 -3.08 4.46 29.36
N PHE A 44 -1.94 4.40 28.68
CA PHE A 44 -0.72 3.78 29.21
C PHE A 44 -0.16 4.59 30.38
N PHE A 45 -0.17 5.92 30.30
CA PHE A 45 0.28 6.81 31.36
C PHE A 45 -0.60 6.66 32.61
N GLU A 46 -1.92 6.77 32.46
CA GLU A 46 -2.87 6.68 33.57
C GLU A 46 -2.83 5.34 34.30
N THR A 47 -2.52 4.25 33.59
CA THR A 47 -2.43 2.92 34.20
C THR A 47 -1.15 2.68 34.98
N ARG A 48 -0.08 3.45 34.73
CA ARG A 48 1.26 3.21 35.27
C ARG A 48 1.82 4.36 36.09
N LYS A 49 1.15 5.51 36.09
CA LYS A 49 1.56 6.67 36.89
C LYS A 49 1.37 6.41 38.39
N LYS A 50 2.23 7.04 39.19
CA LYS A 50 2.07 7.18 40.64
C LYS A 50 2.15 8.67 40.95
N GLY A 51 1.01 9.27 41.28
CA GLY A 51 0.86 10.73 41.18
C GLY A 51 0.93 11.13 39.71
N ASP A 52 1.77 12.12 39.39
CA ASP A 52 1.92 12.65 38.03
C ASP A 52 3.19 12.15 37.32
N THR A 53 3.79 11.06 37.80
CA THR A 53 5.06 10.54 37.24
C THR A 53 5.04 9.02 37.06
N LEU A 54 5.75 8.56 36.03
CA LEU A 54 6.01 7.13 35.82
C LEU A 54 7.17 6.69 36.70
N VAL A 55 6.93 5.68 37.54
CA VAL A 55 7.89 5.23 38.58
C VAL A 55 9.05 4.44 38.00
N ASP A 56 8.82 3.80 36.85
CA ASP A 56 9.71 2.81 36.27
C ASP A 56 10.33 3.32 34.97
N VAL A 57 11.63 3.07 34.79
CA VAL A 57 12.41 3.58 33.66
C VAL A 57 11.94 2.95 32.35
N GLU A 58 11.64 1.64 32.37
CA GLU A 58 11.06 0.95 31.22
C GLU A 58 9.70 1.56 30.87
N SER A 59 8.82 1.75 31.85
CA SER A 59 7.51 2.40 31.63
C SER A 59 7.65 3.81 31.04
N SER A 60 8.62 4.60 31.49
CA SER A 60 8.87 5.95 30.98
C SER A 60 9.35 5.93 29.53
N ARG A 61 10.28 5.01 29.20
CA ARG A 61 10.74 4.81 27.82
C ARG A 61 9.61 4.39 26.90
N MET A 62 8.82 3.39 27.31
CA MET A 62 7.70 2.88 26.53
C MET A 62 6.63 3.96 26.27
N HIS A 63 6.37 4.81 27.27
CA HIS A 63 5.47 5.94 27.11
C HIS A 63 6.01 6.96 26.10
N ALA A 64 7.31 7.27 26.12
CA ALA A 64 7.91 8.18 25.14
C ALA A 64 7.80 7.66 23.71
N GLU A 65 8.04 6.35 23.49
CA GLU A 65 7.86 5.71 22.18
C GLU A 65 6.40 5.77 21.69
N LEU A 66 5.43 5.55 22.60
CA LEU A 66 4.01 5.67 22.28
C LEU A 66 3.63 7.10 21.87
N VAL A 67 4.07 8.09 22.65
CA VAL A 67 3.80 9.51 22.36
C VAL A 67 4.37 9.91 21.00
N ASP A 68 5.57 9.45 20.66
CA ASP A 68 6.21 9.75 19.37
C ASP A 68 5.41 9.20 18.18
N VAL A 69 4.94 7.94 18.27
CA VAL A 69 4.14 7.31 17.21
C VAL A 69 2.77 7.96 17.06
N VAL A 70 2.08 8.24 18.16
CA VAL A 70 0.77 8.91 18.15
C VAL A 70 0.89 10.34 17.61
N SER A 71 1.95 11.06 17.98
CA SER A 71 2.19 12.43 17.50
C SER A 71 2.56 12.47 16.01
N SER A 72 3.26 11.44 15.52
CA SER A 72 3.64 11.33 14.11
C SER A 72 2.44 11.02 13.20
N ASP A 73 1.50 10.19 13.65
CA ASP A 73 0.31 9.83 12.89
C ASP A 73 -0.90 9.61 13.81
N PRO A 74 -1.72 10.65 14.04
CA PRO A 74 -2.86 10.60 14.95
C PRO A 74 -4.04 9.77 14.41
N ASN A 75 -4.01 9.36 13.14
CA ASN A 75 -5.07 8.54 12.54
C ASN A 75 -4.88 7.05 12.80
N LEU A 76 -3.73 6.64 13.34
CA LEU A 76 -3.47 5.25 13.67
C LEU A 76 -4.44 4.76 14.74
N SER A 77 -4.97 3.57 14.53
CA SER A 77 -5.71 2.88 15.58
C SER A 77 -4.78 2.50 16.74
N ASN A 78 -5.32 2.41 17.95
CA ASN A 78 -4.57 1.95 19.13
C ASN A 78 -3.87 0.59 18.89
N VAL A 79 -4.43 -0.28 18.03
CA VAL A 79 -3.82 -1.56 17.67
C VAL A 79 -2.56 -1.37 16.81
N GLU A 80 -2.58 -0.43 15.87
CA GLU A 80 -1.45 -0.14 15.00
C GLU A 80 -0.34 0.60 15.73
N VAL A 81 -0.70 1.53 16.64
CA VAL A 81 0.27 2.18 17.53
C VAL A 81 0.97 1.15 18.41
N MET A 82 0.22 0.19 18.97
CA MET A 82 0.78 -0.95 19.69
C MET A 82 1.72 -1.79 18.82
N ASP A 83 1.34 -2.09 17.58
CA ASP A 83 2.18 -2.89 16.68
C ASP A 83 3.52 -2.18 16.41
N LYS A 84 3.47 -0.88 16.06
CA LYS A 84 4.68 -0.08 15.77
C LYS A 84 5.62 0.02 16.97
N CYS A 85 5.11 0.29 18.18
CA CYS A 85 5.96 0.47 19.36
C CYS A 85 6.47 -0.87 19.95
N TYR A 86 5.72 -1.96 19.78
CA TYR A 86 6.01 -3.24 20.45
C TYR A 86 6.52 -4.34 19.51
N ASN A 87 6.87 -4.02 18.26
CA ASN A 87 7.28 -4.96 17.20
C ASN A 87 8.57 -5.77 17.44
N GLY A 88 9.04 -5.86 18.69
CA GLY A 88 10.17 -6.69 19.12
C GLY A 88 9.94 -7.59 20.35
N ASN A 89 8.77 -7.56 21.01
CA ASN A 89 8.59 -8.27 22.29
C ASN A 89 7.89 -9.65 22.16
N LYS A 90 8.47 -10.65 22.85
CA LYS A 90 8.45 -12.10 22.54
C LYS A 90 7.13 -12.86 22.84
N ARG A 91 5.97 -12.20 22.87
CA ARG A 91 4.68 -12.88 23.09
C ARG A 91 3.65 -12.39 22.07
N ARG A 92 3.73 -12.95 20.86
CA ARG A 92 2.85 -12.72 19.68
C ARG A 92 1.35 -12.63 19.98
N ASP A 93 0.89 -13.17 21.10
CA ASP A 93 -0.52 -13.24 21.43
C ASP A 93 -0.99 -12.19 22.44
N HIS A 94 -0.12 -11.67 23.31
CA HIS A 94 -0.54 -10.80 24.42
C HIS A 94 -0.28 -9.34 24.09
N LEU A 95 -1.33 -8.51 24.20
CA LEU A 95 -1.19 -7.07 24.09
C LEU A 95 -0.61 -6.51 25.39
N ILE A 96 0.64 -6.08 25.35
CA ILE A 96 1.31 -5.44 26.48
C ILE A 96 0.55 -4.13 26.78
N GLY A 97 0.18 -3.91 28.04
CA GLY A 97 -0.58 -2.72 28.41
C GLY A 97 -2.08 -2.77 28.12
N PHE A 98 -2.70 -3.95 27.99
CA PHE A 98 -4.15 -4.13 28.21
C PHE A 98 -4.46 -5.00 29.45
N GLY A 99 -3.43 -5.39 30.21
CA GLY A 99 -3.53 -6.33 31.34
C GLY A 99 -3.18 -7.77 30.94
N GLY A 100 -2.94 -8.63 31.94
CA GLY A 100 -2.62 -10.03 31.69
C GLY A 100 -3.84 -10.78 31.12
N GLY A 101 -3.70 -11.37 29.93
CA GLY A 101 -4.71 -12.22 29.30
C GLY A 101 -5.44 -11.59 28.09
N VAL A 102 -5.32 -10.29 27.85
CA VAL A 102 -5.90 -9.64 26.66
C VAL A 102 -5.03 -9.93 25.45
N LYS A 103 -5.63 -10.55 24.43
CA LYS A 103 -4.95 -10.94 23.19
C LYS A 103 -5.27 -9.99 22.04
N ALA A 104 -4.37 -9.92 21.05
CA ALA A 104 -4.58 -9.12 19.84
C ALA A 104 -5.89 -9.45 19.12
N ARG A 105 -6.31 -10.72 19.17
CA ARG A 105 -7.59 -11.21 18.62
C ARG A 105 -8.82 -10.65 19.34
N ASP A 106 -8.71 -10.27 20.61
CA ASP A 106 -9.82 -9.76 21.41
C ASP A 106 -10.10 -8.27 21.09
N VAL A 107 -9.08 -7.56 20.59
CA VAL A 107 -9.16 -6.15 20.21
C VAL A 107 -9.44 -5.95 18.71
N ARG A 108 -8.95 -6.85 17.84
CA ARG A 108 -9.18 -6.79 16.39
C ARG A 108 -10.62 -7.17 15.95
N GLY A 109 -11.55 -7.32 16.89
CA GLY A 109 -12.93 -7.71 16.61
C GLY A 109 -13.11 -9.22 16.42
N PRO A 110 -14.34 -9.70 16.14
CA PRO A 110 -14.60 -11.13 15.96
C PRO A 110 -13.71 -11.69 14.86
N ALA A 111 -12.86 -12.65 15.21
CA ALA A 111 -12.06 -13.37 14.23
C ALA A 111 -13.00 -14.08 13.26
N LEU A 112 -12.92 -13.74 11.97
CA LEU A 112 -13.61 -14.47 10.91
C LEU A 112 -13.25 -15.95 11.04
N SER A 113 -14.26 -16.81 10.95
CA SER A 113 -14.03 -18.25 11.01
C SER A 113 -13.08 -18.67 9.89
N LYS A 114 -12.33 -19.76 10.12
CA LYS A 114 -11.47 -20.35 9.08
C LYS A 114 -12.25 -20.60 7.78
N ALA A 115 -13.53 -20.97 7.88
CA ALA A 115 -14.42 -21.18 6.74
C ALA A 115 -14.69 -19.88 5.96
N GLU A 116 -15.01 -18.78 6.65
CA GLU A 116 -15.23 -17.47 6.02
C GLU A 116 -13.96 -16.93 5.36
N LEU A 117 -12.80 -17.13 5.98
CA LEU A 117 -11.50 -16.77 5.38
C LEU A 117 -11.26 -17.53 4.08
N HIS A 118 -11.47 -18.85 4.07
CA HIS A 118 -11.34 -19.65 2.85
C HIS A 118 -12.39 -19.29 1.79
N ALA A 119 -13.60 -18.87 2.19
CA ALA A 119 -14.63 -18.42 1.26
C ALA A 119 -14.23 -17.11 0.58
N ARG A 120 -13.76 -16.13 1.36
CA ARG A 120 -13.24 -14.85 0.86
C ARG A 120 -12.03 -15.05 -0.06
N LEU A 121 -11.07 -15.88 0.35
CA LEU A 121 -9.89 -16.18 -0.47
C LEU A 121 -10.30 -16.75 -1.84
N ARG A 122 -11.18 -17.76 -1.85
CA ARG A 122 -11.69 -18.33 -3.10
C ARG A 122 -12.51 -17.35 -3.94
N ALA A 123 -13.21 -16.40 -3.33
CA ALA A 123 -13.90 -15.34 -4.07
C ALA A 123 -12.89 -14.42 -4.76
N THR A 124 -11.87 -13.96 -4.04
CA THR A 124 -10.81 -13.09 -4.59
C THR A 124 -9.96 -13.80 -5.65
N GLU A 125 -9.72 -15.10 -5.53
CA GLU A 125 -9.01 -15.88 -6.55
C GLU A 125 -9.82 -15.99 -7.85
N ARG A 126 -11.15 -16.17 -7.77
CA ARG A 126 -12.02 -16.20 -8.94
C ARG A 126 -12.09 -14.84 -9.62
N GLU A 127 -12.25 -13.78 -8.86
CA GLU A 127 -12.24 -12.41 -9.38
C GLU A 127 -10.93 -12.10 -10.10
N ASN A 128 -9.78 -12.37 -9.46
CA ASN A 128 -8.48 -12.18 -10.09
C ASN A 128 -8.30 -13.01 -11.38
N LYS A 129 -8.87 -14.21 -11.44
CA LYS A 129 -8.85 -15.02 -12.66
C LYS A 129 -9.66 -14.37 -13.78
N MET A 130 -10.89 -13.92 -13.49
CA MET A 130 -11.73 -13.23 -14.48
C MET A 130 -11.05 -11.95 -14.98
N LEU A 131 -10.50 -11.13 -14.07
CA LEU A 131 -9.79 -9.90 -14.44
C LEU A 131 -8.56 -10.16 -15.30
N ARG A 132 -7.86 -11.30 -15.11
CA ARG A 132 -6.74 -11.69 -15.98
C ARG A 132 -7.20 -12.09 -17.37
N GLU A 133 -8.32 -12.81 -17.48
CA GLU A 133 -8.92 -13.19 -18.76
C GLU A 133 -9.42 -11.95 -19.52
N GLU A 134 -10.11 -11.02 -18.84
CA GLU A 134 -10.54 -9.74 -19.41
C GLU A 134 -9.34 -8.90 -19.87
N ASN A 135 -8.30 -8.76 -19.04
CA ASN A 135 -7.08 -8.06 -19.44
C ASN A 135 -6.40 -8.70 -20.65
N SER A 136 -6.42 -10.04 -20.78
CA SER A 136 -5.88 -10.73 -21.95
C SER A 136 -6.63 -10.33 -23.23
N GLN A 137 -7.95 -10.31 -23.19
CA GLN A 137 -8.79 -9.91 -24.32
C GLN A 137 -8.55 -8.45 -24.71
N VAL A 138 -8.43 -7.56 -23.72
CA VAL A 138 -8.11 -6.15 -23.96
C VAL A 138 -6.74 -6.00 -24.62
N VAL A 139 -5.72 -6.72 -24.14
CA VAL A 139 -4.37 -6.69 -24.73
C VAL A 139 -4.39 -7.21 -26.16
N GLU A 140 -5.12 -8.29 -26.45
CA GLU A 140 -5.28 -8.82 -27.81
C GLU A 140 -5.93 -7.79 -28.74
N SER A 141 -7.00 -7.14 -28.29
CA SER A 141 -7.68 -6.08 -29.06
C SER A 141 -6.76 -4.89 -29.32
N VAL A 142 -5.99 -4.45 -28.32
CA VAL A 142 -5.01 -3.35 -28.49
C VAL A 142 -3.92 -3.74 -29.48
N ASN A 143 -3.41 -4.97 -29.43
CA ASN A 143 -2.40 -5.45 -30.37
C ASN A 143 -2.93 -5.49 -31.81
N GLN A 144 -4.18 -5.94 -32.01
CA GLN A 144 -4.82 -5.92 -33.33
C GLN A 144 -4.90 -4.49 -33.88
N MET A 145 -5.41 -3.55 -33.09
CA MET A 145 -5.48 -2.14 -33.50
C MET A 145 -4.10 -1.55 -33.79
N GLN A 146 -3.07 -1.90 -33.01
CA GLN A 146 -1.70 -1.44 -33.26
C GLN A 146 -1.14 -1.99 -34.57
N ASN A 147 -1.43 -3.25 -34.91
CA ASN A 147 -1.03 -3.85 -36.17
C ASN A 147 -1.73 -3.17 -37.36
N GLU A 148 -3.04 -2.95 -37.27
CA GLU A 148 -3.81 -2.21 -38.30
C GLU A 148 -3.27 -0.79 -38.48
N TRP A 149 -2.96 -0.09 -37.38
CA TRP A 149 -2.32 1.22 -37.44
C TRP A 149 -0.95 1.20 -38.09
N ALA A 150 -0.15 0.17 -37.83
CA ALA A 150 1.17 0.00 -38.43
C ALA A 150 1.08 -0.33 -39.94
N GLU A 151 0.08 -1.10 -40.36
CA GLU A 151 -0.22 -1.36 -41.77
C GLU A 151 -0.69 -0.08 -42.48
N MET A 152 -1.68 0.62 -41.93
CA MET A 152 -2.16 1.89 -42.48
C MET A 152 -1.03 2.91 -42.61
N ARG A 153 -0.14 2.98 -41.61
CA ARG A 153 1.04 3.85 -41.65
C ARG A 153 2.01 3.43 -42.76
N ARG A 154 2.27 2.12 -42.94
CA ARG A 154 3.13 1.62 -44.04
C ARG A 154 2.54 1.95 -45.40
N ASP A 155 1.26 1.70 -45.61
CA ASP A 155 0.57 1.98 -46.88
C ASP A 155 0.57 3.48 -47.21
N TYR A 156 0.38 4.32 -46.19
CA TYR A 156 0.49 5.77 -46.34
C TYR A 156 1.86 6.19 -46.86
N TYR A 157 2.95 5.74 -46.22
CA TYR A 157 4.30 6.09 -46.65
C TYR A 157 4.67 5.50 -48.02
N ALA A 158 4.29 4.25 -48.30
CA ALA A 158 4.52 3.62 -49.61
C ALA A 158 3.78 4.36 -50.74
N ASN A 159 2.56 4.83 -50.51
CA ASN A 159 1.80 5.62 -51.49
C ASN A 159 2.43 7.01 -51.70
N CYS A 160 3.01 7.63 -50.66
CA CYS A 160 3.76 8.87 -50.80
C CYS A 160 5.00 8.69 -51.70
N GLU A 161 5.79 7.64 -51.49
CA GLU A 161 6.99 7.34 -52.31
C GLU A 161 6.62 7.12 -53.79
N ASN A 162 5.59 6.31 -54.07
CA ASN A 162 5.12 6.05 -55.43
C ASN A 162 4.61 7.31 -56.16
N ARG A 163 4.03 8.28 -55.43
CA ARG A 163 3.60 9.56 -56.02
C ARG A 163 4.78 10.47 -56.37
N SER A 164 5.85 10.46 -55.58
CA SER A 164 7.09 11.19 -55.90
C SER A 164 7.79 10.62 -57.13
N ASP A 165 7.89 9.30 -57.27
CA ASP A 165 8.56 8.66 -58.41
C ASP A 165 7.77 8.85 -59.71
N THR A 166 6.44 8.65 -59.67
CA THR A 166 5.59 8.88 -60.86
C THR A 166 5.51 10.35 -61.25
N GLY A 167 5.54 11.27 -60.30
CA GLY A 167 5.63 12.72 -60.57
C GLY A 167 6.97 13.11 -61.22
N SER A 168 8.07 12.51 -60.75
CA SER A 168 9.41 12.74 -61.28
C SER A 168 9.57 12.16 -62.69
N GLN A 169 9.10 10.94 -62.94
CA GLN A 169 9.09 10.31 -64.28
C GLN A 169 8.26 11.10 -65.28
N ARG A 170 7.03 11.50 -64.94
CA ARG A 170 6.18 12.32 -65.83
C ARG A 170 6.80 13.68 -66.15
N ARG A 171 7.53 14.27 -65.21
CA ARG A 171 8.24 15.54 -65.43
C ARG A 171 9.45 15.33 -66.34
N HIS A 172 10.19 14.24 -66.17
CA HIS A 172 11.32 13.89 -67.03
C HIS A 172 10.85 13.57 -68.47
N GLU A 173 9.79 12.77 -68.64
CA GLU A 173 9.19 12.49 -69.95
C GLU A 173 8.69 13.75 -70.65
N ARG A 174 8.06 14.68 -69.92
CA ARG A 174 7.63 15.98 -70.47
C ARG A 174 8.82 16.84 -70.91
N ILE A 175 9.91 16.88 -70.14
CA ILE A 175 11.10 17.65 -70.51
C ILE A 175 11.79 17.04 -71.74
N HIS A 176 11.77 15.71 -71.89
CA HIS A 176 12.26 15.05 -73.09
C HIS A 176 11.39 15.35 -74.31
N SER A 177 10.05 15.25 -74.20
CA SER A 177 9.16 15.59 -75.31
C SER A 177 9.25 17.07 -75.71
N GLU A 178 9.39 17.98 -74.74
CA GLU A 178 9.57 19.41 -75.03
C GLU A 178 10.92 19.71 -75.70
N ARG A 179 11.99 18.94 -75.43
CA ARG A 179 13.28 19.09 -76.15
C ARG A 179 13.23 18.60 -77.58
N ASP A 180 12.54 17.49 -77.84
CA ASP A 180 12.40 16.94 -79.19
C ASP A 180 11.64 17.90 -80.14
N ASP A 181 10.80 18.78 -79.60
CA ASP A 181 10.11 19.84 -80.36
C ASP A 181 10.98 21.09 -80.62
N TYR A 182 12.02 21.34 -79.82
CA TYR A 182 12.96 22.46 -80.03
C TYR A 182 14.08 22.12 -81.03
N ASP A 183 14.49 20.85 -81.12
CA ASP A 183 15.50 20.41 -82.09
C ASP A 183 14.94 20.29 -83.54
N ALA A 184 13.62 20.41 -83.73
CA ALA A 184 12.99 20.42 -85.04
C ALA A 184 12.92 21.81 -85.72
N ASN A 185 13.38 22.88 -85.04
CA ASN A 185 13.28 24.27 -85.53
C ASN A 185 14.61 25.03 -85.62
N GLU A 186 15.76 24.38 -85.44
CA GLU A 186 17.09 24.99 -85.69
C GLU A 186 17.71 24.60 -87.05
N ASP A 187 16.89 24.32 -88.08
CA ASP A 187 17.37 24.24 -89.47
C ASP A 187 16.59 25.23 -90.35
N GLY A 188 16.86 26.52 -90.15
CA GLY A 188 16.36 27.57 -91.03
C GLY A 188 17.36 28.69 -91.21
N THR A 189 18.35 28.54 -92.10
CA THR A 189 18.84 29.64 -92.98
C THR A 189 19.94 29.21 -93.98
N CYS A 190 19.59 29.22 -95.27
CA CYS A 190 20.34 29.87 -96.35
C CYS A 190 19.34 30.46 -97.33
#